data_AF-A0A2C9VYF3-F1
#
_entry.id   AF-A0A2C9VYF3-F1
#
_cell.length_a   1.000
_cell.length_b   1.000
_cell.length_c   1.000
_cell.angle_alpha   90.00
_cell.angle_beta   90.00
_cell.angle_gamma   90.00
#
_symmetry.space_group_name_H-M   'P 1'
#
loop_
_entity.id
_entity.type
_entity.pdbx_description
1 polymer ?
#
loop_
_entity_poly.entity_id
_entity_poly.type
_entity_poly.pdbx_seq_one_letter_code
_entity_poly.pdbx_strand_id
1 'polypeptide(L)'
;MLPEIWLKIPLLMLIKSFEFDTVQDFEFGDINDNYMGIDINSLVSNKYAPAAFFIDNSTKMNLTLQSGKVFQAWVDYDLTQNLIEVRLSSSSIKPRSPILSFEVDLSPFLHDYMYVGFSSSTGLLASTHYILG
;
A
#
# COMPACT_ATOMS: atom_id res chain seq x y z
N MET A 1 -24.06 -22.99 -16.75
CA MET A 1 -22.68 -23.50 -16.71
C MET A 1 -21.81 -22.38 -17.27
N LEU A 2 -21.18 -21.59 -16.40
CA LEU A 2 -20.28 -20.51 -16.81
C LEU A 2 -18.86 -21.08 -16.89
N PRO A 3 -18.03 -20.65 -17.85
CA PRO A 3 -16.72 -21.25 -18.06
C PRO A 3 -15.78 -20.87 -16.91
N GLU A 4 -15.11 -21.88 -16.35
CA GLU A 4 -13.94 -21.69 -15.50
C GLU A 4 -12.81 -21.08 -16.34
N ILE A 5 -12.35 -19.89 -15.96
CA ILE A 5 -11.11 -19.31 -16.47
C ILE A 5 -10.00 -19.73 -15.52
N TRP A 6 -9.19 -20.70 -15.95
CA TRP A 6 -7.95 -21.04 -15.28
C TRP A 6 -6.87 -20.05 -15.70
N LEU A 7 -6.64 -19.02 -14.88
CA LEU A 7 -5.50 -18.12 -15.06
C LEU A 7 -4.24 -18.81 -14.51
N LYS A 8 -3.55 -19.57 -15.38
CA LYS A 8 -2.24 -20.14 -15.04
C LYS A 8 -1.18 -19.05 -15.23
N ILE A 9 -0.97 -18.20 -14.23
CA ILE A 9 0.19 -17.28 -14.19
C ILE A 9 1.41 -18.12 -13.78
N PRO A 10 2.40 -18.36 -14.64
CA PRO A 10 3.62 -19.03 -14.21
C PRO A 10 4.42 -18.09 -13.30
N LEU A 11 4.63 -18.56 -12.07
CA LEU A 11 5.77 -18.37 -11.17
C LEU A 11 6.57 -17.05 -11.28
N LEU A 12 6.57 -16.32 -10.15
CA LEU A 12 7.29 -15.08 -9.81
C LEU A 12 6.62 -13.77 -10.24
N MET A 13 5.43 -13.50 -9.68
CA MET A 13 4.93 -12.13 -9.60
C MET A 13 5.75 -11.40 -8.53
N LEU A 14 6.80 -10.69 -8.94
CA LEU A 14 7.55 -9.79 -8.06
C LEU A 14 6.68 -8.55 -7.80
N ILE A 15 5.69 -8.64 -6.91
CA ILE A 15 4.87 -7.49 -6.51
C ILE A 15 5.71 -6.64 -5.56
N LYS A 16 5.85 -5.35 -5.88
CA LYS A 16 6.27 -4.33 -4.91
C LYS A 16 5.09 -3.41 -4.76
N SER A 17 4.41 -3.52 -3.64
CA SER A 17 3.18 -2.80 -3.35
C SER A 17 3.37 -1.89 -2.15
N PHE A 18 2.65 -0.78 -2.21
CA PHE A 18 2.16 -0.15 -1.02
C PHE A 18 0.66 -0.47 -0.94
N GLU A 19 0.22 -1.08 0.15
CA GLU A 19 -1.14 -1.54 0.33
C GLU A 19 -1.91 -0.74 1.37
N PHE A 20 -3.22 -0.68 1.16
CA PHE A 20 -4.19 -0.22 2.13
C PHE A 20 -5.09 -1.41 2.45
N ASP A 21 -4.87 -2.05 3.59
CA ASP A 21 -5.73 -3.14 3.99
C ASP A 21 -6.87 -2.63 4.88
N THR A 22 -8.06 -3.04 4.49
CA THR A 22 -9.32 -2.70 5.13
C THR A 22 -9.97 -3.91 5.79
N VAL A 23 -9.36 -5.08 5.74
CA VAL A 23 -9.85 -6.32 6.33
C VAL A 23 -8.68 -7.02 7.00
N GLN A 24 -8.87 -7.51 8.22
CA GLN A 24 -7.82 -8.26 8.89
C GLN A 24 -7.73 -9.68 8.32
N ASP A 25 -6.64 -10.02 7.64
CA ASP A 25 -6.31 -11.38 7.24
C ASP A 25 -5.35 -12.04 8.25
N PHE A 26 -5.89 -12.96 9.04
CA PHE A 26 -5.11 -13.70 10.04
C PHE A 26 -4.10 -14.66 9.42
N GLU A 27 -4.28 -15.08 8.15
CA GLU A 27 -3.35 -15.99 7.47
C GLU A 27 -2.02 -15.30 7.16
N PHE A 28 -2.04 -13.98 6.90
CA PHE A 28 -0.84 -13.17 6.61
C PHE A 28 -0.30 -12.39 7.82
N GLY A 29 -0.97 -12.52 8.98
CA GLY A 29 -0.50 -11.96 10.24
C GLY A 29 -0.92 -10.52 10.48
N ASP A 30 -2.01 -10.09 9.84
CA ASP A 30 -2.50 -8.71 9.92
C ASP A 30 -2.86 -8.33 11.35
N ILE A 31 -2.40 -7.16 11.78
CA ILE A 31 -2.61 -6.70 13.14
C ILE A 31 -4.02 -6.13 13.38
N ASN A 32 -4.70 -5.63 12.34
CA ASN A 32 -6.09 -5.13 12.35
C ASN A 32 -6.61 -4.89 10.91
N ASP A 33 -7.84 -4.36 10.78
CA ASP A 33 -8.54 -4.06 9.53
C ASP A 33 -8.37 -2.59 9.04
N ASN A 34 -7.29 -1.92 9.48
CA ASN A 34 -6.99 -0.53 9.15
C ASN A 34 -5.48 -0.27 9.16
N TYR A 35 -4.73 -1.08 8.42
CA TYR A 35 -3.29 -0.97 8.31
C TYR A 35 -2.84 -0.72 6.88
N MET A 36 -1.60 -0.26 6.76
CA MET A 36 -0.95 -0.04 5.47
C MET A 36 0.41 -0.71 5.50
N GLY A 37 0.77 -1.32 4.37
CA GLY A 37 1.93 -2.19 4.25
C GLY A 37 2.81 -1.82 3.07
N ILE A 38 4.11 -2.10 3.18
CA ILE A 38 5.03 -2.19 2.06
C ILE A 38 5.37 -3.67 1.89
N ASP A 39 5.06 -4.23 0.74
CA ASP A 39 5.23 -5.66 0.49
C ASP A 39 6.18 -5.87 -0.69
N ILE A 40 7.13 -6.77 -0.49
CA ILE A 40 8.17 -7.10 -1.47
C ILE A 40 8.12 -8.60 -1.72
N ASN A 41 7.57 -8.97 -2.87
CA ASN A 41 7.47 -10.35 -3.38
C ASN A 41 6.72 -11.30 -2.42
N SER A 42 5.84 -10.78 -1.58
CA SER A 42 5.05 -11.49 -0.58
C SER A 42 3.78 -10.69 -0.29
N LEU A 43 2.74 -11.34 0.23
CA LEU A 43 1.56 -10.67 0.81
C LEU A 43 1.78 -10.28 2.28
N VAL A 44 2.81 -10.84 2.92
CA VAL A 44 3.20 -10.42 4.27
C VAL A 44 4.04 -9.15 4.15
N SER A 45 3.55 -8.04 4.71
CA SER A 45 4.25 -6.75 4.63
C SER A 45 5.61 -6.78 5.31
N ASN A 46 6.63 -6.24 4.64
CA ASN A 46 7.96 -6.02 5.19
C ASN A 46 7.96 -4.88 6.23
N LYS A 47 7.10 -3.88 6.02
CA LYS A 47 6.91 -2.76 6.94
C LYS A 47 5.45 -2.35 6.92
N TYR A 48 4.87 -2.15 8.10
CA TYR A 48 3.48 -1.72 8.21
C TYR A 48 3.26 -0.71 9.34
N ALA A 49 2.16 0.03 9.26
CA ALA A 49 1.69 0.90 10.31
C ALA A 49 0.16 1.07 10.24
N PRO A 50 -0.51 1.39 11.36
CA PRO A 50 -1.90 1.82 11.32
C PRO A 50 -2.08 3.05 10.41
N ALA A 51 -3.17 3.09 9.66
CA ALA A 51 -3.47 4.20 8.77
C ALA A 51 -3.58 5.52 9.54
N ALA A 52 -2.75 6.49 9.16
CA ALA A 52 -2.68 7.80 9.80
C ALA A 52 -1.91 8.79 8.92
N PHE A 53 -2.05 10.07 9.22
CA PHE A 53 -1.28 11.15 8.60
C PHE A 53 -0.81 12.16 9.64
N PHE A 54 0.18 12.97 9.28
CA PHE A 54 0.69 14.04 10.14
C PHE A 54 0.11 15.39 9.73
N ILE A 55 -0.46 16.13 10.69
CA ILE A 55 -0.78 17.55 10.58
C ILE A 55 0.35 18.34 11.25
N ASP A 56 0.72 19.47 10.65
CA ASP A 56 1.78 20.37 11.13
C ASP A 56 3.10 19.63 11.46
N ASN A 57 3.38 18.58 10.70
CA ASN A 57 4.56 17.69 10.77
C ASN A 57 4.81 17.00 12.12
N SER A 58 3.90 17.11 13.08
CA SER A 58 4.12 16.66 14.46
C SER A 58 2.93 15.92 15.04
N THR A 59 1.71 16.30 14.66
CA THR A 59 0.49 15.73 15.23
C THR A 59 0.01 14.59 14.34
N LYS A 60 0.12 13.36 14.84
CA LYS A 60 -0.39 12.17 14.16
C LYS A 60 -1.90 12.10 14.32
N MET A 61 -2.62 12.05 13.21
CA MET A 61 -4.07 11.89 13.15
C MET A 61 -4.40 10.54 12.54
N ASN A 62 -5.25 9.78 13.23
CA ASN A 62 -5.72 8.49 12.73
C ASN A 62 -6.54 8.69 11.46
N LEU A 63 -6.31 7.82 10.48
CA LEU A 63 -7.09 7.73 9.26
C LEU A 63 -7.87 6.43 9.30
N THR A 64 -9.18 6.50 9.12
CA THR A 64 -10.02 5.31 8.92
C THR A 64 -10.21 5.11 7.43
N LEU A 65 -9.61 4.06 6.88
CA LEU A 65 -9.63 3.76 5.44
C LEU A 65 -11.05 3.53 4.92
N GLN A 66 -11.88 2.86 5.73
CA GLN A 66 -13.29 2.60 5.41
C GLN A 66 -14.23 3.81 5.62
N SER A 67 -13.71 5.01 5.93
CA SER A 67 -14.55 6.18 6.24
C SER A 67 -15.32 6.76 5.04
N GLY A 68 -15.01 6.32 3.82
CA GLY A 68 -15.55 6.88 2.58
C GLY A 68 -15.01 8.28 2.25
N LYS A 69 -14.09 8.82 3.06
CA LYS A 69 -13.44 10.10 2.81
C LYS A 69 -12.29 9.92 1.82
N VAL A 70 -12.14 10.90 0.95
CA VAL A 70 -10.98 10.97 0.05
C VAL A 70 -9.73 11.32 0.86
N PHE A 71 -8.65 10.61 0.59
CA PHE A 71 -7.30 10.93 1.04
C PHE A 71 -6.35 10.78 -0.15
N GLN A 72 -5.18 11.41 -0.04
CA GLN A 72 -4.12 11.32 -1.02
C GLN A 72 -2.91 10.61 -0.42
N ALA A 73 -2.26 9.79 -1.24
CA ALA A 73 -1.07 9.05 -0.89
C ALA A 73 0.10 9.43 -1.80
N TRP A 74 1.30 9.47 -1.24
CA TRP A 74 2.55 9.59 -1.98
C TRP A 74 3.47 8.45 -1.56
N VAL A 75 4.07 7.81 -2.54
CA VAL A 75 5.11 6.78 -2.35
C VAL A 75 6.35 7.28 -3.06
N ASP A 76 7.39 7.60 -2.29
CA ASP A 76 8.66 8.10 -2.79
C ASP A 76 9.73 7.03 -2.56
N TYR A 77 10.65 6.86 -3.53
CA TYR A 77 11.83 6.04 -3.35
C TYR A 77 13.10 6.86 -3.64
N ASP A 78 14.00 6.97 -2.67
CA ASP A 78 15.31 7.60 -2.82
C ASP A 78 16.38 6.53 -3.06
N LEU A 79 16.91 6.48 -4.29
CA LEU A 79 17.97 5.56 -4.71
C LEU A 79 19.31 5.79 -3.99
N THR A 80 19.56 7.01 -3.50
CA THR A 80 20.83 7.34 -2.81
C THR A 80 20.83 6.76 -1.40
N GLN A 81 19.66 6.81 -0.75
CA GLN A 81 19.47 6.34 0.62
C GLN A 81 18.89 4.92 0.70
N ASN A 82 18.48 4.35 -0.44
CA ASN A 82 17.70 3.12 -0.51
C ASN A 82 16.48 3.20 0.40
N LEU A 83 15.72 4.29 0.32
CA LEU A 83 14.67 4.61 1.28
C LEU A 83 13.32 4.76 0.58
N ILE A 84 12.35 3.92 0.96
CA ILE A 84 10.94 4.12 0.62
C ILE A 84 10.29 4.96 1.71
N GLU A 85 9.57 6.00 1.31
CA GLU A 85 8.75 6.79 2.20
C GLU A 85 7.32 6.88 1.69
N VAL A 86 6.37 6.61 2.58
CA VAL A 86 4.95 6.75 2.30
C VAL A 86 4.37 7.88 3.13
N ARG A 87 3.59 8.74 2.48
CA ARG A 87 2.90 9.87 3.08
C ARG A 87 1.41 9.80 2.74
N LEU A 88 0.57 10.20 3.69
CA LEU A 88 -0.87 10.32 3.50
C LEU A 88 -1.33 11.72 3.89
N SER A 89 -2.43 12.19 3.30
CA SER A 89 -3.07 13.45 3.70
C SER A 89 -4.56 13.40 3.39
N SER A 90 -5.37 14.07 4.20
CA SER A 90 -6.78 14.34 3.90
C SER A 90 -6.98 15.56 2.98
N SER A 91 -5.89 16.18 2.54
CA SER A 91 -5.87 17.32 1.62
C SER A 91 -4.90 17.07 0.47
N SER A 92 -4.88 17.95 -0.54
CA SER A 92 -3.93 17.87 -1.65
C SER A 92 -2.51 18.32 -1.29
N ILE A 93 -2.23 18.62 -0.02
CA ILE A 93 -0.92 19.05 0.46
C ILE A 93 -0.16 17.83 0.96
N LYS A 94 0.99 17.56 0.34
CA LYS A 94 1.93 16.51 0.74
C LYS A 94 2.57 16.87 2.09
N PRO A 95 2.40 16.07 3.15
CA PRO A 95 3.06 16.31 4.43
C PRO A 95 4.56 16.12 4.32
N ARG A 96 5.34 16.77 5.20
CA ARG A 96 6.80 16.54 5.24
C ARG A 96 7.11 15.20 5.88
N SER A 97 6.49 14.92 7.02
CA SER A 97 6.71 13.70 7.79
C SER A 97 6.02 12.49 7.14
N PRO A 98 6.75 11.42 6.82
CA PRO A 98 6.16 10.19 6.32
C PRO A 98 5.43 9.43 7.43
N ILE A 99 4.41 8.66 7.05
CA ILE A 99 3.77 7.70 7.96
C ILE A 99 4.54 6.37 8.00
N LEU A 100 5.19 6.01 6.90
CA LEU A 100 6.09 4.86 6.80
C LEU A 100 7.41 5.29 6.18
N SER A 101 8.51 4.84 6.78
CA SER A 101 9.85 4.89 6.23
C SER A 101 10.44 3.49 6.30
N PHE A 102 10.97 3.02 5.17
CA PHE A 102 11.54 1.67 5.06
C PHE A 102 12.81 1.70 4.21
N GLU A 103 13.94 1.41 4.85
CA GLU A 103 15.24 1.28 4.20
C GLU A 103 15.31 -0.09 3.51
N VAL A 104 15.32 -0.09 2.18
CA VAL A 104 15.43 -1.27 1.35
C VAL A 104 16.08 -0.95 0.00
N ASP A 105 17.06 -1.76 -0.37
CA ASP A 105 17.65 -1.73 -1.70
C ASP A 105 16.71 -2.45 -2.68
N LEU A 106 16.07 -1.67 -3.55
CA LEU A 106 15.19 -2.19 -4.60
C LEU A 106 15.97 -2.61 -5.85
N SER A 107 17.25 -2.24 -5.98
CA SER A 107 18.05 -2.52 -7.17
C SER A 107 18.08 -3.99 -7.59
N PRO A 108 18.10 -4.99 -6.68
CA PRO A 108 18.06 -6.40 -7.09
C PRO A 108 16.73 -6.82 -7.72
N PHE A 109 15.67 -6.01 -7.56
CA PHE A 109 14.33 -6.31 -8.00
C PHE A 109 13.81 -5.39 -9.11
N LEU A 110 14.58 -4.36 -9.48
CA LEU A 110 14.25 -3.46 -10.58
C LEU A 110 14.76 -4.05 -11.90
N HIS A 111 13.93 -3.95 -12.94
CA HIS A 111 14.29 -4.31 -14.30
C HIS A 111 14.31 -3.06 -15.18
N ASP A 112 14.98 -3.13 -16.33
CA ASP A 112 15.06 -2.04 -17.30
C ASP A 112 13.67 -1.46 -17.66
N TYR A 113 12.66 -2.34 -17.67
CA TYR A 113 11.27 -1.98 -17.92
C TYR A 113 10.36 -2.64 -16.89
N MET A 114 9.50 -1.82 -16.30
CA MET A 114 8.47 -2.24 -15.35
C MET A 114 7.18 -1.49 -15.61
N TYR A 115 6.06 -2.09 -15.21
CA TYR A 115 4.75 -1.45 -15.23
C TYR A 115 4.38 -1.02 -13.82
N VAL A 116 3.75 0.15 -13.71
CA VAL A 116 3.15 0.63 -12.47
C VAL A 116 1.65 0.68 -12.69
N GLY A 117 0.89 0.26 -11.69
CA GLY A 117 -0.56 0.25 -11.74
C GLY A 117 -1.16 0.18 -10.34
N PHE A 118 -2.48 0.31 -10.30
CA PHE A 118 -3.26 0.15 -9.09
C PHE A 118 -4.02 -1.17 -9.16
N SER A 119 -4.13 -1.84 -8.02
CA SER A 119 -4.92 -3.05 -7.87
C SER A 119 -5.85 -2.89 -6.66
N SER A 120 -7.00 -3.56 -6.71
CA SER A 120 -7.93 -3.63 -5.59
C SER A 120 -8.75 -4.91 -5.70
N SER A 121 -9.09 -5.51 -4.58
CA SER A 121 -9.92 -6.71 -4.51
C SER A 121 -11.00 -6.58 -3.45
N THR A 122 -12.04 -7.39 -3.58
CA THR A 122 -13.07 -7.58 -2.56
C THR A 122 -13.13 -9.06 -2.21
N GLY A 123 -13.41 -9.37 -0.95
CA GLY A 123 -13.63 -10.74 -0.48
C GLY A 123 -15.10 -11.01 -0.18
N LEU A 124 -15.37 -11.62 0.97
CA LEU A 124 -16.73 -11.84 1.48
C LEU A 124 -17.47 -10.52 1.75
N LEU A 125 -16.74 -9.47 2.13
CA LEU A 125 -17.26 -8.12 2.33
C LEU A 125 -17.18 -7.33 1.02
N ALA A 126 -18.28 -6.67 0.67
CA ALA A 126 -18.34 -5.81 -0.50
C ALA A 126 -17.77 -4.42 -0.19
N SER A 127 -16.91 -3.91 -1.06
CA SER A 127 -16.40 -2.54 -1.03
C SER A 127 -16.23 -1.99 -2.45
N THR A 128 -16.11 -0.67 -2.56
CA THR A 128 -15.85 0.03 -3.82
C THR A 128 -14.56 0.82 -3.70
N HIS A 129 -13.68 0.70 -4.68
CA HIS A 129 -12.38 1.38 -4.71
C HIS A 129 -12.37 2.40 -5.85
N TYR A 130 -12.11 3.66 -5.52
CA TYR A 130 -12.06 4.76 -6.48
C TYR A 130 -10.68 5.39 -6.50
N ILE A 131 -10.15 5.61 -7.70
CA ILE A 131 -8.95 6.41 -7.93
C ILE A 131 -9.41 7.73 -8.54
N LEU A 132 -9.08 8.82 -7.88
CA LEU A 132 -9.39 10.18 -8.32
C LEU A 132 -8.12 10.79 -8.90
N GLY A 133 -8.22 11.43 -10.07
CA GLY A 133 -7.12 12.05 -10.80
C GLY A 133 -7.06 13.56 -10.67
#